data_AF-A0A0S2K971-F1
#
_entry.id   AF-A0A0S2K971-F1
#
_cell.length_a   1.000
_cell.length_b   1.000
_cell.length_c   1.000
_cell.angle_alpha   90.00
_cell.angle_beta   90.00
_cell.angle_gamma   90.00
#
_symmetry.space_group_name_H-M   'P 1'
#
loop_
_entity.id
_entity.type
_entity.pdbx_description
1 polymer ?
#
loop_
_entity_poly.entity_id
_entity_poly.type
_entity_poly.pdbx_seq_one_letter_code
_entity_poly.pdbx_strand_id
1 'polypeptide(L)'
;MPSWDSEFAFLKDRYENGGDLQSQLNPVFYAAGYFLASSEIFKNLDYAMTINRQLERLRRKKSQDGELMASLHLLFSRFYKHTIDDTAIVSAFENYAKGMLLKRRFIPHVITSPKEWREEQQQSPIHFLKYRAAIRKGVKIKLSDKTLAVSTLTKDSYLNKIGYSQSHKLALDEIIASRNRMHFMGITGYSLKGHFFQHIVYLHSLIKKQTNRRFPYLFLNRY
;
A
#
# COMPACT_ATOMS: atom_id res chain seq x y z
N MET A 1 -9.81 -2.33 -16.51
CA MET A 1 -8.43 -2.54 -16.01
C MET A 1 -8.20 -4.05 -15.92
N PRO A 2 -7.07 -4.59 -16.40
CA PRO A 2 -6.74 -5.99 -16.20
C PRO A 2 -6.68 -6.28 -14.70
N SER A 3 -7.40 -7.27 -14.20
CA SER A 3 -7.30 -7.68 -12.80
C SER A 3 -5.98 -8.41 -12.62
N TRP A 4 -5.02 -7.78 -11.95
CA TRP A 4 -3.75 -8.39 -11.52
C TRP A 4 -3.95 -9.56 -10.53
N ASP A 5 -5.20 -9.96 -10.25
CA ASP A 5 -5.57 -11.07 -9.38
C ASP A 5 -5.05 -12.43 -9.88
N SER A 6 -4.95 -12.64 -11.20
CA SER A 6 -4.33 -13.85 -11.77
C SER A 6 -2.79 -13.81 -11.66
N GLU A 7 -2.20 -12.63 -11.57
CA GLU A 7 -0.75 -12.47 -11.50
C GLU A 7 -0.18 -12.81 -10.14
N PHE A 8 -0.98 -12.94 -9.07
CA PHE A 8 -0.48 -13.40 -7.77
C PHE A 8 -0.61 -14.90 -7.54
N ALA A 9 -1.02 -15.67 -8.55
CA ALA A 9 -1.02 -17.13 -8.47
C ALA A 9 0.39 -17.68 -8.18
N PHE A 10 1.44 -17.06 -8.72
CA PHE A 10 2.83 -17.49 -8.49
C PHE A 10 3.26 -17.43 -7.02
N LEU A 11 2.62 -16.59 -6.21
CA LEU A 11 2.94 -16.49 -4.78
C LEU A 11 2.51 -17.75 -4.00
N LYS A 12 1.57 -18.54 -4.54
CA LYS A 12 1.19 -19.83 -3.94
C LYS A 12 2.31 -20.85 -3.96
N ASP A 13 3.18 -20.77 -4.97
CA ASP A 13 4.31 -21.68 -5.16
C ASP A 13 5.23 -21.74 -3.94
N ARG A 14 5.32 -20.65 -3.15
CA ARG A 14 6.11 -20.65 -1.92
C ARG A 14 5.56 -21.62 -0.88
N TYR A 15 4.24 -21.68 -0.81
CA TYR A 15 3.52 -22.43 0.21
C TYR A 15 3.36 -23.89 -0.19
N GLU A 16 3.14 -24.13 -1.48
CA GLU A 16 2.84 -25.44 -2.03
C GLU A 16 4.10 -26.20 -2.44
N ASN A 17 5.06 -25.52 -3.09
CA ASN A 17 6.23 -26.17 -3.70
C ASN A 17 7.58 -25.70 -3.11
N GLY A 18 7.56 -24.73 -2.20
CA GLY A 18 8.77 -24.23 -1.54
C GLY A 18 9.59 -23.26 -2.38
N GLY A 19 8.98 -22.60 -3.37
CA GLY A 19 9.63 -21.62 -4.25
C GLY A 19 10.47 -20.56 -3.54
N ASP A 20 11.46 -20.01 -4.24
CA ASP A 20 12.37 -19.01 -3.67
C ASP A 20 11.62 -17.77 -3.17
N LEU A 21 12.01 -17.27 -2.00
CA LEU A 21 11.35 -16.11 -1.38
C LEU A 21 11.66 -14.83 -2.17
N GLN A 22 12.88 -14.67 -2.65
CA GLN A 22 13.30 -13.43 -3.30
C GLN A 22 12.68 -13.29 -4.69
N SER A 23 12.58 -14.39 -5.45
CA SER A 23 11.89 -14.44 -6.74
C SER A 23 10.42 -14.03 -6.63
N GLN A 24 9.80 -14.23 -5.46
CA GLN A 24 8.43 -13.84 -5.20
C GLN A 24 8.25 -12.44 -4.63
N LEU A 25 9.18 -11.98 -3.79
CA LEU A 25 9.13 -10.62 -3.23
C LEU A 25 9.40 -9.55 -4.29
N ASN A 26 10.30 -9.84 -5.24
CA ASN A 26 10.73 -8.86 -6.24
C ASN A 26 9.56 -8.33 -7.10
N PRO A 27 8.71 -9.17 -7.73
CA PRO A 27 7.58 -8.68 -8.52
C PRO A 27 6.57 -7.89 -7.68
N VAL A 28 6.30 -8.32 -6.45
CA VAL A 28 5.32 -7.67 -5.56
C VAL A 28 5.78 -6.26 -5.15
N PHE A 29 7.03 -6.12 -4.71
CA PHE A 29 7.56 -4.81 -4.36
C PHE A 29 7.81 -3.92 -5.59
N TYR A 30 8.15 -4.52 -6.73
CA TYR A 30 8.22 -3.80 -7.99
C TYR A 30 6.85 -3.22 -8.38
N ALA A 31 5.78 -4.03 -8.31
CA ALA A 31 4.42 -3.58 -8.56
C ALA A 31 4.01 -2.46 -7.59
N ALA A 32 4.34 -2.57 -6.31
CA ALA A 32 4.11 -1.51 -5.33
C ALA A 32 4.75 -0.18 -5.76
N GLY A 33 6.01 -0.24 -6.20
CA GLY A 33 6.73 0.94 -6.68
C GLY A 33 6.18 1.49 -8.00
N TYR A 34 5.81 0.62 -8.94
CA TYR A 34 5.18 0.99 -10.20
C TYR A 34 3.85 1.74 -9.99
N PHE A 35 2.96 1.18 -9.17
CA PHE A 35 1.68 1.83 -8.86
C PHE A 35 1.90 3.18 -8.19
N LEU A 36 2.82 3.27 -7.22
CA LEU A 36 3.10 4.55 -6.58
C LEU A 36 3.63 5.57 -7.60
N ALA A 37 4.54 5.14 -8.48
CA ALA A 37 5.12 5.99 -9.51
C ALA A 37 4.14 6.42 -10.60
N SER A 38 3.06 5.66 -10.80
CA SER A 38 2.00 6.00 -11.74
C SER A 38 1.07 7.13 -11.25
N SER A 39 1.08 7.43 -9.94
CA SER A 39 0.34 8.56 -9.38
C SER A 39 0.96 9.91 -9.76
N GLU A 40 0.13 10.87 -10.13
CA GLU A 40 0.51 12.22 -10.55
C GLU A 40 1.10 13.03 -9.40
N ILE A 41 0.60 12.85 -8.17
CA ILE A 41 1.21 13.37 -6.95
C ILE A 41 2.66 12.86 -6.79
N PHE A 42 2.93 11.60 -7.14
CA PHE A 42 4.31 11.07 -7.09
C PHE A 42 5.18 11.53 -8.26
N LYS A 43 4.63 11.79 -9.45
CA LYS A 43 5.40 12.45 -10.52
C LYS A 43 5.91 13.83 -10.08
N ASN A 44 5.22 14.44 -9.12
CA ASN A 44 5.60 15.66 -8.44
C ASN A 44 6.17 15.40 -7.03
N LEU A 45 6.84 14.27 -6.79
CA LEU A 45 7.31 13.87 -5.47
C LEU A 45 8.25 14.92 -4.83
N ASP A 46 9.07 15.61 -5.62
CA ASP A 46 9.92 16.69 -5.11
C ASP A 46 9.10 17.87 -4.56
N TYR A 47 7.96 18.18 -5.18
CA TYR A 47 7.00 19.15 -4.64
C TYR A 47 6.30 18.60 -3.40
N ALA A 48 5.88 17.34 -3.38
CA ALA A 48 5.31 16.70 -2.20
C ALA A 48 6.28 16.71 -1.00
N MET A 49 7.57 16.45 -1.24
CA MET A 49 8.63 16.55 -0.24
C MET A 49 8.83 17.99 0.22
N THR A 50 8.77 18.96 -0.69
CA THR A 50 8.87 20.39 -0.36
C THR A 50 7.72 20.84 0.53
N ILE A 51 6.47 20.50 0.18
CA ILE A 51 5.28 20.70 1.00
C ILE A 51 5.48 20.08 2.38
N ASN A 52 5.93 18.82 2.45
CA ASN A 52 6.15 18.15 3.72
C ASN A 52 7.20 18.86 4.60
N ARG A 53 8.33 19.30 4.01
CA ARG A 53 9.34 20.08 4.75
C ARG A 53 8.76 21.38 5.30
N GLN A 54 7.94 22.08 4.54
CA GLN A 54 7.29 23.32 4.99
C GLN A 54 6.28 23.07 6.12
N LEU A 55 5.49 21.99 6.04
CA LEU A 55 4.58 21.57 7.12
C LEU A 55 5.33 21.25 8.42
N GLU A 56 6.46 20.54 8.33
CA GLU A 56 7.31 20.24 9.49
C GLU A 56 7.94 21.51 10.08
N ARG A 57 8.29 22.51 9.25
CA ARG A 57 8.76 23.83 9.73
C ARG A 57 7.68 24.59 10.48
N LEU A 58 6.45 24.60 9.99
CA LEU A 58 5.31 25.23 10.69
C LEU A 58 5.04 24.57 12.04
N ARG A 59 5.02 23.23 12.08
CA ARG A 59 4.84 22.46 13.32
C ARG A 59 5.88 22.82 14.38
N ARG A 60 7.15 23.01 13.97
CA ARG A 60 8.25 23.37 14.87
C ARG A 60 8.20 24.81 15.35
N LYS A 61 7.77 25.75 14.49
CA LYS A 61 7.77 27.18 14.83
C LYS A 61 6.58 27.62 15.71
N LYS A 62 5.52 26.81 15.85
CA LYS A 62 4.25 27.22 16.52
C LYS A 62 3.71 28.60 16.04
N SER A 63 4.12 29.06 14.86
CA SER A 63 3.76 30.37 14.34
C SER A 63 2.88 30.22 13.09
N GLN A 64 1.82 31.01 13.00
CA GLN A 64 1.05 31.19 11.78
C GLN A 64 1.82 32.13 10.83
N ASP A 65 2.76 31.57 10.10
CA ASP A 65 3.45 32.27 9.02
C ASP A 65 2.50 32.35 7.82
N GLY A 66 1.86 33.51 7.63
CA GLY A 66 0.84 33.73 6.62
C GLY A 66 1.34 33.55 5.18
N GLU A 67 2.59 33.93 4.91
CA GLU A 67 3.23 33.72 3.60
C GLU A 67 3.45 32.24 3.32
N LEU A 68 3.85 31.49 4.34
CA LEU A 68 4.02 30.04 4.24
C LEU A 68 2.68 29.32 4.03
N MET A 69 1.62 29.77 4.69
CA MET A 69 0.26 29.24 4.51
C MET A 69 -0.29 29.53 3.11
N ALA A 70 -0.08 30.74 2.58
CA ALA A 70 -0.46 31.10 1.21
C ALA A 70 0.32 30.28 0.18
N SER A 71 1.62 30.09 0.41
CA SER A 71 2.49 29.24 -0.43
C SER A 71 2.02 27.78 -0.43
N LEU A 72 1.65 27.24 0.72
CA LEU A 72 1.09 25.89 0.82
C LEU A 72 -0.25 25.78 0.09
N HIS A 73 -1.12 26.78 0.19
CA HIS A 73 -2.40 26.80 -0.51
C HIS A 73 -2.24 26.78 -2.03
N LEU A 74 -1.35 27.62 -2.57
CA LEU A 74 -0.99 27.62 -4.00
C LEU A 74 -0.36 26.31 -4.48
N LEU A 75 0.38 25.63 -3.60
CA LEU A 75 0.95 24.33 -3.91
C LEU A 75 -0.13 23.22 -3.91
N PHE A 76 -1.07 23.25 -2.97
CA PHE A 76 -2.17 22.28 -2.92
C PHE A 76 -3.15 22.43 -4.09
N SER A 77 -3.40 23.65 -4.56
CA SER A 77 -4.33 23.89 -5.67
C SER A 77 -3.87 23.26 -6.99
N ARG A 78 -2.56 23.03 -7.17
CA ARG A 78 -2.00 22.32 -8.33
C ARG A 78 -2.37 20.84 -8.41
N PHE A 79 -2.83 20.25 -7.31
CA PHE A 79 -3.15 18.83 -7.21
C PHE A 79 -4.67 18.56 -7.09
N TYR A 80 -5.52 19.55 -7.37
CA TYR A 80 -6.97 19.52 -7.12
C TYR A 80 -7.77 18.46 -7.91
N LYS A 81 -7.14 17.68 -8.82
CA LYS A 81 -7.86 16.86 -9.82
C LYS A 81 -7.32 15.45 -10.08
N HIS A 82 -6.88 14.69 -9.07
CA HIS A 82 -6.28 13.37 -9.36
C HIS A 82 -6.96 12.18 -8.65
N THR A 83 -8.18 11.87 -9.09
CA THR A 83 -8.91 10.62 -8.75
C THR A 83 -8.11 9.34 -9.06
N ILE A 84 -7.27 9.40 -10.09
CA ILE A 84 -6.38 8.29 -10.51
C ILE A 84 -5.33 8.00 -9.43
N ASP A 85 -4.95 8.99 -8.63
CA ASP A 85 -3.90 8.86 -7.63
C ASP A 85 -4.33 8.04 -6.43
N ASP A 86 -5.57 8.19 -5.97
CA ASP A 86 -6.07 7.41 -4.83
C ASP A 86 -6.06 5.90 -5.14
N THR A 87 -6.44 5.53 -6.37
CA THR A 87 -6.40 4.13 -6.80
C THR A 87 -4.96 3.63 -6.87
N ALA A 88 -4.07 4.41 -7.49
CA ALA A 88 -2.66 4.06 -7.61
C ALA A 88 -1.96 3.95 -6.25
N ILE A 89 -2.20 4.89 -5.33
CA ILE A 89 -1.63 4.90 -3.98
C ILE A 89 -2.14 3.72 -3.17
N VAL A 90 -3.43 3.39 -3.26
CA VAL A 90 -3.95 2.22 -2.56
C VAL A 90 -3.39 0.93 -3.14
N SER A 91 -3.33 0.78 -4.47
CA SER A 91 -2.70 -0.39 -5.09
C SER A 91 -1.23 -0.52 -4.70
N ALA A 92 -0.51 0.59 -4.56
CA ALA A 92 0.86 0.59 -4.06
C ALA A 92 0.96 0.07 -2.62
N PHE A 93 0.10 0.57 -1.72
CA PHE A 93 0.03 0.10 -0.34
C PHE A 93 -0.33 -1.39 -0.27
N GLU A 94 -1.33 -1.83 -1.03
CA GLU A 94 -1.80 -3.21 -1.04
C GLU A 94 -0.68 -4.17 -1.45
N ASN A 95 0.07 -3.85 -2.49
CA ASN A 95 1.23 -4.64 -2.91
C ASN A 95 2.35 -4.61 -1.86
N TYR A 96 2.67 -3.45 -1.31
CA TYR A 96 3.65 -3.34 -0.22
C TYR A 96 3.28 -4.24 0.97
N ALA A 97 2.02 -4.18 1.42
CA ALA A 97 1.52 -4.95 2.55
C ALA A 97 1.60 -6.46 2.28
N LYS A 98 1.18 -6.92 1.09
CA LYS A 98 1.30 -8.32 0.66
C LYS A 98 2.75 -8.79 0.65
N GLY A 99 3.66 -7.99 0.10
CA GLY A 99 5.10 -8.28 0.09
C GLY A 99 5.68 -8.37 1.50
N MET A 100 5.27 -7.47 2.41
CA MET A 100 5.72 -7.51 3.80
C MET A 100 5.17 -8.70 4.58
N LEU A 101 3.91 -9.10 4.35
CA LEU A 101 3.35 -10.32 4.92
C LEU A 101 4.16 -11.53 4.46
N LEU A 102 4.43 -11.66 3.16
CA LEU A 102 5.23 -12.75 2.60
C LEU A 102 6.64 -12.78 3.20
N LYS A 103 7.32 -11.63 3.24
CA LYS A 103 8.66 -11.48 3.84
C LYS A 103 8.69 -11.92 5.31
N ARG A 104 7.61 -11.63 6.04
CA ARG A 104 7.43 -12.03 7.45
C ARG A 104 6.77 -13.40 7.62
N ARG A 105 6.71 -14.20 6.56
CA ARG A 105 6.19 -15.58 6.55
C ARG A 105 4.71 -15.68 6.94
N PHE A 106 3.89 -14.71 6.56
CA PHE A 106 2.43 -14.79 6.60
C PHE A 106 1.86 -15.10 5.22
N ILE A 107 0.64 -15.63 5.18
CA ILE A 107 -0.06 -16.00 3.94
C ILE A 107 -0.91 -14.80 3.46
N PRO A 108 -0.60 -14.20 2.30
CA PRO A 108 -1.37 -13.12 1.70
C PRO A 108 -2.50 -13.63 0.79
N HIS A 109 -2.62 -14.94 0.53
CA HIS A 109 -3.74 -15.53 -0.24
C HIS A 109 -4.96 -15.73 0.64
N VAL A 110 -6.14 -15.56 0.06
CA VAL A 110 -7.40 -15.82 0.77
C VAL A 110 -7.55 -17.32 1.01
N ILE A 111 -7.72 -17.71 2.27
CA ILE A 111 -8.07 -19.08 2.65
C ILE A 111 -9.57 -19.26 2.44
N THR A 112 -9.95 -20.25 1.64
CA THR A 112 -11.37 -20.54 1.34
C THR A 112 -11.91 -21.70 2.18
N SER A 113 -11.02 -22.58 2.64
CA SER A 113 -11.35 -23.75 3.44
C SER A 113 -10.15 -24.15 4.32
N PRO A 114 -10.37 -24.65 5.55
CA PRO A 114 -11.66 -24.80 6.22
C PRO A 114 -12.22 -23.47 6.74
N LYS A 115 -13.51 -23.45 7.14
CA LYS A 115 -14.23 -22.20 7.49
C LYS A 115 -13.56 -21.45 8.64
N GLU A 116 -13.08 -22.19 9.63
CA GLU A 116 -12.42 -21.69 10.84
C GLU A 116 -11.15 -20.90 10.48
N TRP A 117 -10.37 -21.39 9.52
CA TRP A 117 -9.16 -20.71 9.06
C TRP A 117 -9.46 -19.47 8.24
N ARG A 118 -10.53 -19.51 7.44
CA ARG A 118 -11.01 -18.32 6.71
C ARG A 118 -11.43 -17.22 7.68
N GLU A 119 -12.21 -17.58 8.69
CA GLU A 119 -12.67 -16.64 9.73
C GLU A 119 -11.51 -16.10 10.57
N GLU A 120 -10.56 -16.96 10.93
CA GLU A 120 -9.35 -16.53 11.62
C GLU A 120 -8.54 -15.56 10.75
N GLN A 121 -8.34 -15.86 9.47
CA GLN A 121 -7.61 -14.99 8.55
C GLN A 121 -8.30 -13.63 8.39
N GLN A 122 -9.63 -13.58 8.40
CA GLN A 122 -10.34 -12.30 8.35
C GLN A 122 -9.97 -11.40 9.54
N GLN A 123 -9.58 -11.96 10.70
CA GLN A 123 -9.21 -11.20 11.88
C GLN A 123 -7.72 -10.94 12.00
N SER A 124 -6.86 -11.88 11.59
CA SER A 124 -5.41 -11.80 11.80
C SER A 124 -4.64 -12.57 10.72
N PRO A 125 -3.44 -12.12 10.32
CA PRO A 125 -2.65 -12.85 9.33
C PRO A 125 -2.21 -14.22 9.84
N ILE A 126 -2.37 -15.22 8.98
CA ILE A 126 -2.00 -16.61 9.29
C ILE A 126 -0.52 -16.83 8.99
N HIS A 127 0.22 -17.27 10.00
CA HIS A 127 1.64 -17.56 9.86
C HIS A 127 1.87 -18.88 9.12
N PHE A 128 2.88 -18.92 8.26
CA PHE A 128 3.25 -20.06 7.44
C PHE A 128 3.56 -21.32 8.25
N LEU A 129 4.20 -21.18 9.41
CA LEU A 129 4.47 -22.34 10.28
C LEU A 129 3.17 -22.98 10.79
N LYS A 130 2.16 -22.17 11.09
CA LYS A 130 0.84 -22.68 11.49
C LYS A 130 0.23 -23.48 10.34
N TYR A 131 0.26 -22.91 9.14
CA TYR A 131 -0.22 -23.56 7.91
C TYR A 131 0.48 -24.90 7.66
N ARG A 132 1.82 -24.94 7.65
CA ARG A 132 2.56 -26.20 7.44
C ARG A 132 2.26 -27.24 8.51
N ALA A 133 2.14 -26.83 9.77
CA ALA A 133 1.82 -27.75 10.87
C ALA A 133 0.45 -28.39 10.67
N ALA A 134 -0.54 -27.63 10.18
CA ALA A 134 -1.88 -28.15 9.90
C ALA A 134 -1.89 -29.12 8.70
N ILE A 135 -1.18 -28.79 7.61
CA ILE A 135 -1.03 -29.70 6.46
C ILE A 135 -0.37 -31.01 6.88
N ARG A 136 0.69 -30.98 7.70
CA ARG A 136 1.35 -32.20 8.23
C ARG A 136 0.41 -33.08 9.07
N LYS A 137 -0.59 -32.48 9.71
CA LYS A 137 -1.63 -33.19 10.47
C LYS A 137 -2.80 -33.67 9.60
N GLY A 138 -2.71 -33.52 8.27
CA GLY A 138 -3.74 -33.95 7.32
C GLY A 138 -4.91 -32.98 7.14
N VAL A 139 -4.83 -31.75 7.67
CA VAL A 139 -5.88 -30.74 7.45
C VAL A 139 -5.81 -30.25 6.00
N LYS A 140 -6.92 -30.37 5.26
CA LYS A 140 -7.02 -29.89 3.88
C LYS A 140 -7.31 -28.39 3.85
N ILE A 141 -6.28 -27.55 3.75
CA ILE A 141 -6.42 -26.10 3.62
C ILE A 141 -6.40 -25.71 2.14
N LYS A 142 -7.41 -24.96 1.68
CA LYS A 142 -7.50 -24.45 0.29
C LYS A 142 -7.27 -22.94 0.23
N LEU A 143 -6.43 -22.53 -0.71
CA LEU A 143 -6.13 -21.12 -1.01
C LEU A 143 -6.83 -20.69 -2.32
N SER A 144 -7.50 -19.54 -2.30
CA SER A 144 -7.99 -18.87 -3.52
C SER A 144 -6.81 -18.33 -4.34
N ASP A 145 -7.00 -18.16 -5.65
CA ASP A 145 -6.06 -17.41 -6.49
C ASP A 145 -5.99 -15.92 -6.10
N LYS A 146 -7.04 -15.43 -5.45
CA LYS A 146 -7.10 -14.05 -4.94
C LYS A 146 -6.25 -13.89 -3.68
N THR A 147 -5.68 -12.70 -3.57
CA THR A 147 -4.96 -12.24 -2.37
C THR A 147 -5.86 -11.40 -1.49
N LEU A 148 -5.43 -11.17 -0.25
CA LEU A 148 -6.14 -10.36 0.73
C LEU A 148 -6.37 -8.95 0.19
N ALA A 149 -7.62 -8.52 0.20
CA ALA A 149 -8.01 -7.18 -0.23
C ALA A 149 -7.51 -6.09 0.73
N VAL A 150 -7.40 -4.86 0.22
CA VAL A 150 -6.97 -3.71 1.03
C VAL A 150 -7.77 -3.54 2.33
N SER A 151 -9.08 -3.79 2.32
CA SER A 151 -9.95 -3.68 3.51
C SER A 151 -9.56 -4.63 4.65
N THR A 152 -8.93 -5.76 4.31
CA THR A 152 -8.37 -6.68 5.31
C THR A 152 -6.97 -6.23 5.74
N LEU A 153 -6.15 -5.77 4.78
CA LEU A 153 -4.78 -5.34 5.02
C LEU A 153 -4.67 -4.07 5.87
N THR A 154 -5.70 -3.22 5.91
CA THR A 154 -5.74 -2.02 6.78
C THR A 154 -6.20 -2.29 8.21
N LYS A 155 -6.58 -3.53 8.56
CA LYS A 155 -6.88 -3.87 9.96
C LYS A 155 -5.63 -3.77 10.82
N ASP A 156 -5.78 -3.35 12.07
CA ASP A 156 -4.65 -3.14 12.98
C ASP A 156 -3.81 -4.41 13.20
N SER A 157 -4.47 -5.57 13.24
CA SER A 157 -3.80 -6.88 13.33
C SER A 157 -2.83 -7.13 12.16
N TYR A 158 -3.13 -6.63 10.96
CA TYR A 158 -2.28 -6.73 9.79
C TYR A 158 -1.21 -5.66 9.77
N LEU A 159 -1.59 -4.40 10.02
CA LEU A 159 -0.67 -3.25 10.05
C LEU A 159 0.46 -3.45 11.08
N ASN A 160 0.12 -3.94 12.28
CA ASN A 160 1.09 -4.26 13.33
C ASN A 160 2.10 -5.32 12.85
N LYS A 161 1.62 -6.33 12.11
CA LYS A 161 2.48 -7.42 11.64
C LYS A 161 3.40 -6.99 10.51
N ILE A 162 3.06 -5.98 9.71
CA ILE A 162 3.95 -5.43 8.69
C ILE A 162 4.79 -4.24 9.19
N GLY A 163 4.56 -3.78 10.43
CA GLY A 163 5.26 -2.63 11.02
C GLY A 163 4.84 -1.30 10.40
N TYR A 164 3.56 -1.16 10.04
CA TYR A 164 3.02 0.09 9.49
C TYR A 164 2.72 1.09 10.61
N SER A 165 3.03 2.37 10.39
CA SER A 165 2.80 3.41 11.40
C SER A 165 1.32 3.77 11.52
N GLN A 166 0.81 3.82 12.75
CA GLN A 166 -0.57 4.20 13.02
C GLN A 166 -0.87 5.65 12.64
N SER A 167 0.12 6.55 12.73
CA SER A 167 -0.03 7.94 12.30
C SER A 167 -0.31 8.07 10.80
N HIS A 168 0.17 7.11 10.00
CA HIS A 168 -0.04 7.06 8.55
C HIS A 168 -1.26 6.24 8.15
N LYS A 169 -1.88 5.50 9.09
CA LYS A 169 -3.13 4.76 8.86
C LYS A 169 -4.30 5.70 8.62
N LEU A 170 -4.44 6.77 9.42
CA LEU A 170 -5.51 7.75 9.26
C LEU A 170 -5.53 8.37 7.86
N ALA A 171 -4.35 8.73 7.35
CA ALA A 171 -4.20 9.24 5.98
C ALA A 171 -4.59 8.18 4.93
N LEU A 172 -4.21 6.92 5.14
CA LEU A 172 -4.60 5.82 4.25
C LEU A 172 -6.11 5.61 4.23
N ASP A 173 -6.76 5.64 5.40
CA ASP A 173 -8.21 5.46 5.52
C ASP A 173 -8.96 6.59 4.81
N GLU A 174 -8.46 7.84 4.88
CA GLU A 174 -9.02 8.97 4.12
C GLU A 174 -8.87 8.78 2.60
N ILE A 175 -7.70 8.31 2.12
CA ILE A 175 -7.46 7.98 0.70
C ILE A 175 -8.42 6.86 0.25
N ILE A 176 -8.59 5.82 1.06
CA ILE A 176 -9.50 4.70 0.77
C ILE A 176 -10.95 5.18 0.71
N ALA A 177 -11.38 6.01 1.66
CA ALA A 177 -12.72 6.58 1.69
C ALA A 177 -12.97 7.54 0.51
N SER A 178 -11.95 8.29 0.10
CA SER A 178 -11.98 9.12 -1.12
C SER A 178 -12.20 8.26 -2.35
N ARG A 179 -11.35 7.24 -2.57
CA ARG A 179 -11.47 6.27 -3.67
C ARG A 179 -12.86 5.65 -3.75
N ASN A 180 -13.39 5.18 -2.62
CA ASN A 180 -14.71 4.56 -2.56
C ASN A 180 -15.80 5.56 -2.93
N ARG A 181 -15.78 6.79 -2.40
CA ARG A 181 -16.74 7.84 -2.77
C ARG A 181 -16.71 8.15 -4.26
N MET A 182 -15.53 8.20 -4.87
CA MET A 182 -15.37 8.42 -6.31
C MET A 182 -15.95 7.29 -7.16
N HIS A 183 -15.86 6.04 -6.69
CA HIS A 183 -16.50 4.89 -7.35
C HIS A 183 -18.04 4.94 -7.33
N PHE A 184 -18.65 5.66 -6.37
CA PHE A 184 -20.11 5.63 -6.16
C PHE A 184 -20.84 6.95 -6.44
N MET A 185 -20.19 8.12 -6.36
CA MET A 185 -20.90 9.42 -6.34
C MET A 185 -20.46 10.43 -7.41
N GLY A 186 -19.56 10.06 -8.33
CA GLY A 186 -19.01 11.00 -9.30
C GLY A 186 -18.03 12.01 -8.67
N ILE A 187 -17.28 12.72 -9.52
CA ILE A 187 -16.16 13.58 -9.12
C ILE A 187 -16.67 14.75 -8.28
N THR A 188 -16.45 14.68 -6.97
CA THR A 188 -16.57 15.84 -6.07
C THR A 188 -15.17 16.37 -5.82
N GLY A 189 -14.96 17.68 -5.96
CA GLY A 189 -13.66 18.30 -5.70
C GLY A 189 -13.20 18.00 -4.27
N TYR A 190 -12.05 17.36 -4.14
CA TYR A 190 -11.44 17.03 -2.84
C TYR A 190 -10.28 17.99 -2.57
N SER A 191 -10.21 18.57 -1.37
CA SER A 191 -9.02 19.32 -0.96
C SER A 191 -7.98 18.36 -0.38
N LEU A 192 -6.84 18.25 -1.07
CA LEU A 192 -5.71 17.47 -0.55
C LEU A 192 -5.16 18.13 0.70
N LYS A 193 -5.14 17.37 1.80
CA LYS A 193 -4.61 17.82 3.09
C LYS A 193 -3.13 17.47 3.20
N GLY A 194 -2.37 18.23 3.99
CA GLY A 194 -0.93 18.04 4.15
C GLY A 194 -0.50 16.62 4.57
N HIS A 195 -1.32 15.89 5.32
CA HIS A 195 -1.01 14.51 5.73
C HIS A 195 -1.07 13.48 4.59
N PHE A 196 -1.73 13.78 3.46
CA PHE A 196 -1.70 12.91 2.27
C PHE A 196 -0.30 12.82 1.69
N PHE A 197 0.34 13.98 1.51
CA PHE A 197 1.72 14.05 1.02
C PHE A 197 2.68 13.38 2.00
N GLN A 198 2.46 13.53 3.31
CA GLN A 198 3.22 12.82 4.35
C GLN A 198 3.10 11.29 4.20
N HIS A 199 1.88 10.80 3.94
CA HIS A 199 1.65 9.37 3.70
C HIS A 199 2.33 8.87 2.43
N ILE A 200 2.26 9.61 1.32
CA ILE A 200 2.89 9.22 0.04
C ILE A 200 4.41 9.13 0.20
N VAL A 201 5.03 10.13 0.83
CA VAL A 201 6.47 10.14 1.13
C VAL A 201 6.85 8.98 2.04
N TYR A 202 6.03 8.70 3.06
CA TYR A 202 6.24 7.56 3.95
C TYR A 202 6.16 6.23 3.20
N LEU A 203 5.11 5.99 2.42
CA LEU A 203 4.93 4.77 1.63
C LEU A 203 6.06 4.57 0.63
N HIS A 204 6.48 5.64 -0.06
CA HIS A 204 7.66 5.61 -0.91
C HIS A 204 8.91 5.15 -0.16
N SER A 205 9.17 5.72 1.03
CA SER A 205 10.32 5.35 1.85
C SER A 205 10.31 3.87 2.26
N LEU A 206 9.13 3.32 2.52
CA LEU A 206 8.96 1.91 2.87
C LEU A 206 9.26 1.00 1.68
N ILE A 207 8.68 1.28 0.51
CA ILE A 207 8.90 0.50 -0.72
C ILE A 207 10.38 0.58 -1.14
N LYS A 208 11.02 1.75 -0.98
CA LYS A 208 12.45 1.93 -1.25
C LYS A 208 13.35 1.04 -0.44
N LYS A 209 13.04 0.86 0.84
CA LYS A 209 13.81 -0.04 1.71
C LYS A 209 13.71 -1.51 1.30
N GLN A 210 12.66 -1.90 0.56
CA GLN A 210 12.47 -3.28 0.12
C GLN A 210 13.00 -3.56 -1.28
N THR A 211 13.22 -2.53 -2.09
CA THR A 211 13.69 -2.65 -3.46
C THR A 211 15.18 -2.34 -3.52
N ASN A 212 16.03 -3.39 -3.60
CA ASN A 212 17.48 -3.24 -3.79
C ASN A 212 17.86 -2.69 -5.19
N ARG A 213 16.89 -2.61 -6.11
CA ARG A 213 17.09 -2.05 -7.46
C ARG A 213 16.74 -0.57 -7.45
N ARG A 214 17.48 0.24 -8.22
CA ARG A 214 17.06 1.60 -8.58
C ARG A 214 15.60 1.49 -9.06
N PHE A 215 14.68 2.14 -8.34
CA PHE A 215 13.27 2.23 -8.73
C PHE A 215 13.15 2.57 -10.22
N PRO A 216 12.04 2.21 -10.88
CA PRO A 216 11.78 2.56 -12.27
C PRO A 216 11.59 4.07 -12.52
N TYR A 217 12.13 4.97 -11.69
CA TYR A 217 12.30 6.40 -12.01
C TYR A 217 12.95 6.63 -13.39
N LEU A 218 13.75 5.67 -13.86
CA LEU A 218 14.44 5.77 -15.15
C LEU A 218 13.55 5.44 -16.37
N PHE A 219 12.36 4.88 -16.19
CA PHE A 219 11.47 4.54 -17.33
C PHE A 219 10.31 5.52 -17.52
N LEU A 220 9.95 6.30 -16.49
CA LEU A 220 8.85 7.27 -16.58
C LEU A 220 9.28 8.69 -16.98
N ASN A 221 10.59 8.98 -17.00
CA ASN A 221 11.15 10.27 -17.47
C ASN A 221 11.70 10.19 -18.91
N ARG A 222 11.27 9.21 -19.71
CA ARG A 222 11.74 9.04 -21.11
C ARG A 222 10.68 9.26 -22.19
N TYR A 223 9.48 9.73 -21.84
CA TYR A 223 8.44 10.09 -22.80
C TYR A 223 7.74 11.37 -22.36
#